data_AF-A0A1I7DA40-F1
#
_entry.id   AF-A0A1I7DA40-F1
#
_cell.length_a   1.000
_cell.length_b   1.000
_cell.length_c   1.000
_cell.angle_alpha   90.00
_cell.angle_beta   90.00
_cell.angle_gamma   90.00
#
_symmetry.space_group_name_H-M   'P 1'
#
loop_
_entity.id
_entity.type
_entity.pdbx_description
1 polymer ?
#
loop_
_entity_poly.entity_id
_entity_poly.type
_entity_poly.pdbx_seq_one_letter_code
_entity_poly.pdbx_strand_id
1 'polypeptide(L)'
;MSIFGGGGSSYSISNYSVAKFVSSGTTSFAARATQIAQPKDDDSEKNSTNVDVTSMPDNAVDARAKLTERYGDLDATSAKYKDDIEGFRKEIFDDLKFDRATLFQIASNDNGYFSKEEIKAAELVMEEQLEKALNKSDPDAEPTADNYLSLLEYLEKESSEEEKATFEWAINKASAQANYKRLSNGKESDLFSDDPVVSLLTKAHEDLFDAQKTNPDAKLDSMSAYDSAQYQWERNNNTYDAYTSPDAWWK
;
A
#
# COMPACT_ATOMS: atom_id res chain seq x y z
N MET A 1 -46.84 34.35 14.75
CA MET A 1 -45.41 34.61 14.50
C MET A 1 -44.63 33.54 15.22
N SER A 2 -44.09 32.58 14.47
CA SER A 2 -43.35 31.44 15.00
C SER A 2 -41.86 31.75 14.90
N ILE A 3 -41.13 31.67 16.01
CA ILE A 3 -39.68 31.84 16.05
C ILE A 3 -39.09 30.47 16.38
N PHE A 4 -38.34 29.92 15.44
CA PHE A 4 -37.61 28.66 15.58
C PHE A 4 -36.41 28.88 16.51
N GLY A 5 -36.34 28.10 17.60
CA GLY A 5 -35.14 27.91 18.41
C GLY A 5 -34.34 26.75 17.86
N GLY A 6 -33.11 27.02 17.39
CA GLY A 6 -32.23 26.06 16.75
C GLY A 6 -31.78 24.95 17.71
N GLY A 7 -32.04 23.71 17.33
CA GLY A 7 -31.36 22.54 17.86
C GLY A 7 -30.00 22.42 17.18
N GLY A 8 -28.93 22.52 17.95
CA GLY A 8 -27.60 22.13 17.50
C GLY A 8 -27.55 20.60 17.42
N SER A 9 -27.72 20.05 16.22
CA SER A 9 -27.32 18.68 15.93
C SER A 9 -25.80 18.65 15.77
N SER A 10 -25.12 18.12 16.78
CA SER A 10 -23.77 17.59 16.67
C SER A 10 -23.81 16.38 15.73
N TYR A 11 -23.38 16.56 14.49
CA TYR A 11 -23.17 15.45 13.56
C TYR A 11 -21.83 14.80 13.92
N SER A 12 -21.90 13.65 14.59
CA SER A 12 -20.78 12.72 14.73
C SER A 12 -20.57 12.06 13.37
N ILE A 13 -19.46 12.39 12.72
CA ILE A 13 -19.05 11.79 11.44
C ILE A 13 -17.91 10.82 11.77
N SER A 14 -18.24 9.71 12.43
CA SER A 14 -17.28 8.63 12.66
C SER A 14 -17.13 7.81 11.38
N ASN A 15 -16.21 8.24 10.51
CA ASN A 15 -15.76 7.53 9.30
C ASN A 15 -14.22 7.39 9.31
N TYR A 16 -13.64 7.07 10.45
CA TYR A 16 -12.19 6.89 10.58
C TYR A 16 -11.87 5.40 10.66
N SER A 17 -11.60 4.81 9.50
CA SER A 17 -10.94 3.52 9.42
C SER A 17 -10.08 3.52 8.16
N VAL A 18 -8.76 3.52 8.33
CA VAL A 18 -7.81 3.17 7.26
C VAL A 18 -8.22 1.81 6.64
N ALA A 19 -8.78 0.91 7.47
CA ALA A 19 -9.37 -0.38 7.08
C ALA A 19 -10.50 -0.34 6.03
N LYS A 20 -11.20 0.79 5.81
CA LYS A 20 -12.21 0.86 4.72
C LYS A 20 -11.62 1.27 3.38
N PHE A 21 -10.41 1.83 3.36
CA PHE A 21 -9.82 2.36 2.14
C PHE A 21 -9.15 1.30 1.25
N VAL A 22 -8.82 0.12 1.80
CA VAL A 22 -8.18 -0.97 1.03
C VAL A 22 -9.19 -2.03 0.56
N SER A 23 -10.37 -2.16 1.20
CA SER A 23 -11.35 -3.20 0.81
C SER A 23 -12.22 -2.88 -0.41
N SER A 24 -12.14 -1.67 -0.97
CA SER A 24 -13.02 -1.22 -2.07
C SER A 24 -12.30 -0.84 -3.37
N GLY A 25 -10.98 -1.00 -3.43
CA GLY A 25 -10.21 -0.80 -4.64
C GLY A 25 -9.35 -2.03 -4.88
N THR A 26 -9.63 -2.78 -5.94
CA THR A 26 -8.69 -3.73 -6.52
C THR A 26 -7.45 -2.98 -6.99
N THR A 27 -6.54 -2.58 -6.09
CA THR A 27 -5.16 -2.24 -6.44
C THR A 27 -4.43 -3.54 -6.62
N SER A 28 -4.66 -4.15 -7.77
CA SER A 28 -3.93 -5.31 -8.21
C SER A 28 -2.45 -4.95 -8.35
N PHE A 29 -1.62 -5.43 -7.42
CA PHE A 29 -0.17 -5.62 -7.63
C PHE A 29 0.12 -6.42 -8.94
N ALA A 30 -0.90 -7.07 -9.51
CA ALA A 30 -0.82 -7.89 -10.72
C ALA A 30 -0.67 -7.14 -12.06
N ALA A 31 -0.80 -5.81 -12.13
CA ALA A 31 -0.79 -5.13 -13.44
C ALA A 31 0.60 -5.08 -14.13
N ARG A 32 1.70 -5.30 -13.39
CA ARG A 32 3.06 -5.32 -13.97
C ARG A 32 3.50 -6.71 -14.47
N ALA A 33 2.83 -7.78 -14.06
CA ALA A 33 3.23 -9.15 -14.41
C ALA A 33 2.79 -9.61 -15.81
N THR A 34 1.88 -8.90 -16.48
CA THR A 34 1.25 -9.38 -17.73
C THR A 34 1.97 -9.03 -19.03
N GLN A 35 3.13 -8.37 -19.02
CA GLN A 35 3.83 -8.01 -20.26
C GLN A 35 4.96 -8.96 -20.70
N ILE A 36 5.28 -10.03 -19.96
CA ILE A 36 6.38 -10.95 -20.35
C ILE A 36 5.90 -12.34 -20.81
N ALA A 37 4.61 -12.68 -20.70
CA ALA A 37 4.14 -14.01 -21.08
C ALA A 37 3.08 -13.96 -22.19
N GLN A 38 3.50 -13.79 -23.45
CA GLN A 38 2.78 -14.38 -24.58
C GLN A 38 3.40 -15.76 -24.89
N PRO A 39 2.60 -16.85 -24.91
CA PRO A 39 3.11 -18.18 -25.19
C PRO A 39 3.35 -18.34 -26.69
N LYS A 40 4.53 -18.82 -27.06
CA LYS A 40 4.72 -19.57 -28.31
C LYS A 40 4.82 -21.04 -27.93
N ASP A 41 3.84 -21.81 -28.40
CA ASP A 41 3.89 -23.26 -28.43
C ASP A 41 5.13 -23.71 -29.23
N ASP A 42 5.97 -24.59 -28.68
CA ASP A 42 5.97 -26.00 -29.05
C ASP A 42 7.00 -26.82 -28.23
N ASP A 43 6.56 -28.03 -27.90
CA ASP A 43 7.28 -29.26 -27.55
C ASP A 43 8.21 -29.43 -26.33
N SER A 44 8.03 -30.63 -25.76
CA SER A 44 8.51 -31.21 -24.51
C SER A 44 10.02 -31.31 -24.32
N GLU A 45 10.51 -30.98 -23.12
CA GLU A 45 11.35 -31.89 -22.30
C GLU A 45 11.60 -31.31 -20.90
N LYS A 46 11.69 -32.21 -19.91
CA LYS A 46 12.01 -31.93 -18.51
C LYS A 46 13.13 -30.91 -18.37
N ASN A 47 12.86 -29.78 -17.73
CA ASN A 47 13.92 -28.97 -17.15
C ASN A 47 13.48 -28.53 -15.75
N SER A 48 14.01 -29.21 -14.73
CA SER A 48 14.09 -28.64 -13.39
C SER A 48 14.87 -27.35 -13.52
N THR A 49 14.17 -26.22 -13.52
CA THR A 49 14.79 -24.90 -13.44
C THR A 49 15.55 -24.84 -12.13
N ASN A 50 16.88 -24.96 -12.22
CA ASN A 50 17.77 -24.36 -11.23
C ASN A 50 17.44 -22.87 -11.24
N VAL A 51 16.67 -22.44 -10.24
CA VAL A 51 16.26 -21.05 -10.11
C VAL A 51 17.43 -20.29 -9.49
N ASP A 52 17.88 -19.25 -10.19
CA ASP A 52 19.04 -18.46 -9.81
C ASP A 52 18.71 -17.57 -8.61
N VAL A 53 19.16 -17.99 -7.43
CA VAL A 53 18.97 -17.32 -6.13
C VAL A 53 19.70 -15.96 -6.08
N THR A 54 20.55 -15.63 -7.07
CA THR A 54 21.32 -14.38 -7.07
C THR A 54 20.54 -13.10 -7.40
N SER A 55 19.24 -13.20 -7.76
CA SER A 55 18.39 -12.04 -8.06
C SER A 55 17.45 -11.61 -6.91
N MET A 56 17.43 -12.32 -5.78
CA MET A 56 16.57 -11.95 -4.64
C MET A 56 17.33 -11.04 -3.66
N PRO A 57 16.70 -10.00 -3.11
CA PRO A 57 17.30 -9.25 -2.01
C PRO A 57 17.45 -10.17 -0.77
N ASP A 58 18.51 -9.96 0.01
CA ASP A 58 18.89 -10.85 1.12
C ASP A 58 17.74 -11.09 2.11
N ASN A 59 16.96 -10.06 2.43
CA ASN A 59 15.80 -10.18 3.32
C ASN A 59 14.67 -11.05 2.75
N ALA A 60 14.46 -11.07 1.42
CA ALA A 60 13.49 -11.96 0.79
C ALA A 60 13.97 -13.41 0.80
N VAL A 61 15.28 -13.65 0.63
CA VAL A 61 15.90 -14.99 0.75
C VAL A 61 15.73 -15.51 2.17
N ASP A 62 16.07 -14.70 3.17
CA ASP A 62 15.93 -15.05 4.58
C ASP A 62 14.46 -15.31 4.97
N ALA A 63 13.52 -14.52 4.44
CA ALA A 63 12.10 -14.74 4.64
C ALA A 63 11.64 -16.09 4.09
N ARG A 64 12.03 -16.38 2.84
CA ARG A 64 11.70 -17.66 2.18
C ARG A 64 12.28 -18.83 2.97
N ALA A 65 13.51 -18.72 3.46
CA ALA A 65 14.14 -19.75 4.28
C ALA A 65 13.37 -20.00 5.60
N LYS A 66 13.02 -18.94 6.34
CA LYS A 66 12.23 -19.02 7.59
C LYS A 66 10.84 -19.62 7.37
N LEU A 67 10.17 -19.22 6.30
CA LEU A 67 8.86 -19.74 5.91
C LEU A 67 8.95 -21.25 5.60
N THR A 68 9.92 -21.65 4.77
CA THR A 68 10.17 -23.07 4.48
C THR A 68 10.53 -23.88 5.72
N GLU A 69 11.34 -23.34 6.64
CA GLU A 69 11.65 -24.00 7.91
C GLU A 69 10.40 -24.23 8.78
N ARG A 70 9.50 -23.23 8.83
CA ARG A 70 8.33 -23.28 9.71
C ARG A 70 7.21 -24.16 9.17
N TYR A 71 7.01 -24.22 7.86
CA TYR A 71 5.82 -24.86 7.29
C TYR A 71 6.11 -25.89 6.18
N GLY A 72 7.36 -26.03 5.74
CA GLY A 72 7.77 -27.01 4.73
C GLY A 72 7.59 -26.52 3.28
N ASP A 73 7.33 -27.46 2.37
CA ASP A 73 7.26 -27.21 0.93
C ASP A 73 6.04 -26.33 0.56
N LEU A 74 6.29 -25.33 -0.29
CA LEU A 74 5.31 -24.31 -0.71
C LEU A 74 4.02 -24.94 -1.27
N ASP A 75 4.14 -25.93 -2.15
CA ASP A 75 2.98 -26.52 -2.86
C ASP A 75 2.08 -27.37 -1.96
N ALA A 76 2.67 -28.13 -1.04
CA ALA A 76 1.91 -29.01 -0.15
C ALA A 76 1.22 -28.22 0.95
N THR A 77 1.87 -27.18 1.47
CA THR A 77 1.38 -26.45 2.62
C THR A 77 0.52 -25.24 2.25
N SER A 78 0.76 -24.60 1.10
CA SER A 78 -0.21 -23.60 0.56
C SER A 78 -1.59 -24.24 0.35
N ALA A 79 -1.65 -25.51 -0.08
CA ALA A 79 -2.90 -26.24 -0.20
C ALA A 79 -3.62 -26.46 1.15
N LYS A 80 -2.89 -26.57 2.27
CA LYS A 80 -3.48 -26.70 3.62
C LYS A 80 -4.25 -25.42 4.01
N TYR A 81 -3.69 -24.25 3.70
CA TYR A 81 -4.25 -22.96 4.11
C TYR A 81 -4.95 -22.20 2.98
N LYS A 82 -5.29 -22.91 1.90
CA LYS A 82 -6.01 -22.31 0.78
C LYS A 82 -7.31 -21.70 1.31
N ASP A 83 -7.47 -20.40 1.07
CA ASP A 83 -8.59 -19.58 1.53
C ASP A 83 -8.73 -19.43 3.07
N ASP A 84 -7.76 -19.91 3.86
CA ASP A 84 -7.70 -19.78 5.33
C ASP A 84 -6.49 -18.93 5.76
N ILE A 85 -6.57 -17.63 5.46
CA ILE A 85 -5.49 -16.68 5.76
C ILE A 85 -5.31 -16.48 7.28
N GLU A 86 -6.38 -16.52 8.06
CA GLU A 86 -6.33 -16.36 9.51
C GLU A 86 -5.62 -17.55 10.17
N GLY A 87 -5.95 -18.77 9.75
CA GLY A 87 -5.27 -19.98 10.20
C GLY A 87 -3.79 -19.97 9.84
N PHE A 88 -3.45 -19.60 8.60
CA PHE A 88 -2.05 -19.47 8.16
C PHE A 88 -1.28 -18.47 9.02
N ARG A 89 -1.85 -17.28 9.23
CA ARG A 89 -1.21 -16.24 10.02
C ARG A 89 -0.94 -16.69 11.45
N LYS A 90 -1.96 -17.26 12.10
CA LYS A 90 -1.87 -17.68 13.49
C LYS A 90 -0.91 -18.84 13.73
N GLU A 91 -0.87 -19.83 12.83
CA GLU A 91 -0.05 -21.04 13.03
C GLU A 91 1.41 -20.84 12.60
N ILE A 92 1.63 -20.00 11.58
CA ILE A 92 2.89 -19.93 10.85
C ILE A 92 3.46 -18.51 10.84
N PHE A 93 2.73 -17.55 10.28
CA PHE A 93 3.32 -16.29 9.82
C PHE A 93 3.60 -15.30 10.95
N ASP A 94 2.66 -15.11 11.88
CA ASP A 94 2.75 -14.07 12.90
C ASP A 94 3.89 -14.33 13.91
N ASP A 95 4.29 -15.59 14.10
CA ASP A 95 5.41 -15.99 14.97
C ASP A 95 6.78 -15.62 14.38
N LEU A 96 6.88 -15.42 13.06
CA LEU A 96 8.14 -15.14 12.37
C LEU A 96 8.63 -13.70 12.58
N LYS A 97 7.72 -12.79 13.01
CA LYS A 97 8.02 -11.40 13.37
C LYS A 97 8.90 -10.67 12.33
N PHE A 98 8.53 -10.79 11.06
CA PHE A 98 9.20 -10.06 9.98
C PHE A 98 9.12 -8.55 10.19
N ASP A 99 10.23 -7.85 9.91
CA ASP A 99 10.24 -6.40 9.86
C ASP A 99 9.50 -5.87 8.63
N ARG A 100 9.20 -4.57 8.60
CA ARG A 100 8.39 -3.96 7.53
C ARG A 100 9.06 -4.10 6.17
N ALA A 101 10.37 -3.92 6.07
CA ALA A 101 11.10 -4.09 4.83
C ALA A 101 10.97 -5.52 4.27
N THR A 102 11.06 -6.53 5.14
CA THR A 102 10.88 -7.93 4.76
C THR A 102 9.43 -8.22 4.35
N LEU A 103 8.46 -7.71 5.12
CA LEU A 103 7.04 -7.83 4.78
C LEU A 103 6.74 -7.20 3.42
N PHE A 104 7.32 -6.04 3.12
CA PHE A 104 7.17 -5.39 1.82
C PHE A 104 7.69 -6.26 0.67
N GLN A 105 8.85 -6.91 0.84
CA GLN A 105 9.39 -7.83 -0.18
C GLN A 105 8.50 -9.07 -0.40
N ILE A 106 7.89 -9.58 0.67
CA ILE A 106 6.92 -10.68 0.58
C ILE A 106 5.65 -10.22 -0.15
N ALA A 107 5.15 -9.03 0.21
CA ALA A 107 3.91 -8.47 -0.34
C ALA A 107 4.06 -8.06 -1.81
N SER A 108 5.14 -7.38 -2.19
CA SER A 108 5.39 -6.99 -3.58
C SER A 108 5.61 -8.22 -4.46
N ASN A 109 6.28 -9.24 -3.91
CA ASN A 109 6.61 -10.49 -4.58
C ASN A 109 7.19 -10.25 -5.98
N ASP A 110 8.01 -9.21 -6.15
CA ASP A 110 8.60 -8.83 -7.45
C ASP A 110 9.43 -9.96 -8.07
N ASN A 111 9.85 -10.90 -7.21
CA ASN A 111 10.66 -12.07 -7.54
C ASN A 111 9.82 -13.34 -7.84
N GLY A 112 8.54 -13.38 -7.49
CA GLY A 112 7.63 -14.50 -7.77
C GLY A 112 7.79 -15.73 -6.88
N TYR A 113 8.46 -15.63 -5.72
CA TYR A 113 8.76 -16.78 -4.84
C TYR A 113 7.78 -16.96 -3.68
N PHE A 114 6.87 -16.03 -3.47
CA PHE A 114 5.88 -16.10 -2.40
C PHE A 114 4.52 -16.54 -2.94
N SER A 115 3.86 -17.41 -2.17
CA SER A 115 2.48 -17.85 -2.43
C SER A 115 1.48 -16.73 -2.18
N LYS A 116 0.25 -16.92 -2.66
CA LYS A 116 -0.84 -15.95 -2.47
C LYS A 116 -1.17 -15.75 -0.99
N GLU A 117 -1.09 -16.81 -0.20
CA GLU A 117 -1.33 -16.78 1.24
C GLU A 117 -0.24 -15.98 1.97
N GLU A 118 1.03 -16.11 1.56
CA GLU A 118 2.13 -15.33 2.13
C GLU A 118 2.05 -13.85 1.79
N ILE A 119 1.73 -13.54 0.53
CA ILE A 119 1.52 -12.15 0.07
C ILE A 119 0.42 -11.49 0.91
N LYS A 120 -0.76 -12.13 0.99
CA LYS A 120 -1.89 -11.61 1.77
C LYS A 120 -1.56 -11.49 3.26
N ALA A 121 -0.80 -12.44 3.82
CA ALA A 121 -0.40 -12.38 5.22
C ALA A 121 0.53 -11.18 5.47
N ALA A 122 1.48 -10.95 4.57
CA ALA A 122 2.38 -9.80 4.65
C ALA A 122 1.63 -8.46 4.53
N GLU A 123 0.73 -8.33 3.56
CA GLU A 123 -0.14 -7.16 3.38
C GLU A 123 -0.93 -6.84 4.66
N LEU A 124 -1.60 -7.85 5.24
CA LEU A 124 -2.38 -7.69 6.47
C LEU A 124 -1.50 -7.28 7.67
N VAL A 125 -0.31 -7.86 7.81
CA VAL A 125 0.61 -7.48 8.89
C VAL A 125 1.12 -6.04 8.69
N MET A 126 1.41 -5.63 7.46
CA MET A 126 1.79 -4.24 7.17
C MET A 126 0.68 -3.24 7.48
N GLU A 127 -0.57 -3.59 7.17
CA GLU A 127 -1.76 -2.80 7.52
C GLU A 127 -1.90 -2.68 9.03
N GLU A 128 -1.83 -3.80 9.77
CA GLU A 128 -1.87 -3.79 11.24
C GLU A 128 -0.75 -2.95 11.85
N GLN A 129 0.43 -2.92 11.24
CA GLN A 129 1.52 -2.08 11.73
C GLN A 129 1.20 -0.58 11.57
N LEU A 130 0.57 -0.19 10.46
CA LEU A 130 0.08 1.18 10.27
C LEU A 130 -1.03 1.52 11.27
N GLU A 131 -1.98 0.61 11.49
CA GLU A 131 -3.05 0.79 12.48
C GLU A 131 -2.50 0.90 13.91
N LYS A 132 -1.51 0.09 14.27
CA LYS A 132 -0.84 0.16 15.58
C LYS A 132 -0.08 1.48 15.74
N ALA A 133 0.57 1.96 14.69
CA ALA A 133 1.25 3.26 14.72
C ALA A 133 0.25 4.43 14.89
N LEU A 134 -0.91 4.32 14.25
CA LEU A 134 -1.99 5.30 14.36
C LEU A 134 -2.69 5.24 15.72
N ASN A 135 -3.29 4.11 16.08
CA ASN A 135 -4.21 4.00 17.20
C ASN A 135 -3.51 3.77 18.55
N LYS A 136 -2.19 3.54 18.56
CA LYS A 136 -1.40 3.26 19.76
C LYS A 136 -2.06 2.18 20.64
N SER A 137 -2.56 2.56 21.82
CA SER A 137 -3.10 1.66 22.85
C SER A 137 -4.61 1.52 22.84
N ASP A 138 -5.35 2.31 22.04
CA ASP A 138 -6.81 2.28 22.01
C ASP A 138 -7.33 2.26 20.56
N PRO A 139 -7.66 1.06 20.02
CA PRO A 139 -8.13 0.92 18.65
C PRO A 139 -9.54 1.50 18.40
N ASP A 140 -10.32 1.73 19.47
CA ASP A 140 -11.70 2.23 19.36
C ASP A 140 -11.78 3.77 19.48
N ALA A 141 -10.69 4.43 19.85
CA ALA A 141 -10.63 5.87 19.98
C ALA A 141 -10.44 6.57 18.62
N GLU A 142 -11.09 7.73 18.45
CA GLU A 142 -10.85 8.58 17.28
C GLU A 142 -9.39 9.07 17.27
N PRO A 143 -8.63 8.88 16.17
CA PRO A 143 -7.24 9.28 16.12
C PRO A 143 -7.05 10.81 16.25
N THR A 144 -6.11 11.22 17.10
CA THR A 144 -5.74 12.62 17.31
C THR A 144 -4.68 13.09 16.31
N ALA A 145 -4.36 14.40 16.29
CA ALA A 145 -3.23 14.90 15.51
C ALA A 145 -1.91 14.18 15.88
N ASP A 146 -1.65 13.97 17.16
CA ASP A 146 -0.43 13.29 17.63
C ASP A 146 -0.37 11.82 17.20
N ASN A 147 -1.52 11.17 17.01
CA ASN A 147 -1.60 9.82 16.43
C ASN A 147 -1.12 9.81 14.97
N TYR A 148 -1.58 10.77 14.16
CA TYR A 148 -1.10 10.90 12.78
C TYR A 148 0.37 11.33 12.69
N LEU A 149 0.87 12.11 13.65
CA LEU A 149 2.30 12.40 13.74
C LEU A 149 3.11 11.12 13.99
N SER A 150 2.67 10.26 14.90
CA SER A 150 3.31 8.94 15.14
C SER A 150 3.23 8.02 13.91
N LEU A 151 2.13 8.06 13.14
CA LEU A 151 2.05 7.34 11.87
C LEU A 151 3.06 7.88 10.83
N LEU A 152 3.23 9.20 10.74
CA LEU A 152 4.23 9.82 9.86
C LEU A 152 5.65 9.43 10.24
N GLU A 153 5.98 9.41 11.54
CA GLU A 153 7.29 8.95 12.05
C GLU A 153 7.54 7.48 11.68
N TYR A 154 6.52 6.64 11.86
CA TYR A 154 6.59 5.22 11.53
C TYR A 154 6.83 5.00 10.03
N LEU A 155 6.09 5.66 9.15
CA LEU A 155 6.26 5.58 7.69
C LEU A 155 7.63 6.05 7.22
N GLU A 156 8.24 7.03 7.91
CA GLU A 156 9.59 7.48 7.54
C GLU A 156 10.68 6.52 8.00
N LYS A 157 10.51 5.94 9.19
CA LYS A 157 11.55 5.14 9.83
C LYS A 157 11.54 3.68 9.42
N GLU A 158 10.36 3.10 9.21
CA GLU A 158 10.20 1.65 9.07
C GLU A 158 10.01 1.22 7.61
N SER A 159 9.53 2.10 6.72
CA SER A 159 9.42 1.79 5.29
C SER A 159 10.79 1.75 4.61
N SER A 160 11.02 0.76 3.75
CA SER A 160 12.23 0.68 2.94
C SER A 160 12.21 1.69 1.78
N GLU A 161 13.36 1.99 1.17
CA GLU A 161 13.43 2.90 0.02
C GLU A 161 12.60 2.40 -1.17
N GLU A 162 12.54 1.08 -1.36
CA GLU A 162 11.71 0.45 -2.40
C GLU A 162 10.21 0.66 -2.10
N GLU A 163 9.80 0.54 -0.83
CA GLU A 163 8.43 0.85 -0.41
C GLU A 163 8.13 2.33 -0.64
N LYS A 164 9.03 3.23 -0.25
CA LYS A 164 8.88 4.70 -0.43
C LYS A 164 8.74 5.13 -1.89
N ALA A 165 9.29 4.36 -2.83
CA ALA A 165 9.14 4.61 -4.26
C ALA A 165 7.74 4.26 -4.81
N THR A 166 6.92 3.54 -4.05
CA THR A 166 5.59 3.11 -4.49
C THR A 166 4.54 4.21 -4.38
N PHE A 167 3.54 4.18 -5.27
CA PHE A 167 2.40 5.08 -5.17
C PHE A 167 1.57 4.85 -3.90
N GLU A 168 1.50 3.60 -3.44
CA GLU A 168 0.77 3.22 -2.22
C GLU A 168 1.40 3.84 -0.96
N TRP A 169 2.73 3.84 -0.84
CA TRP A 169 3.39 4.56 0.24
C TRP A 169 3.06 6.06 0.18
N ALA A 170 3.08 6.65 -1.02
CA ALA A 170 2.74 8.06 -1.19
C ALA A 170 1.28 8.38 -0.78
N ILE A 171 0.33 7.47 -1.06
CA ILE A 171 -1.07 7.58 -0.61
C ILE A 171 -1.14 7.56 0.92
N ASN A 172 -0.50 6.59 1.57
CA ASN A 172 -0.50 6.46 3.03
C ASN A 172 0.15 7.67 3.71
N LYS A 173 1.29 8.14 3.18
CA LYS A 173 1.99 9.33 3.64
C LYS A 173 1.11 10.59 3.52
N ALA A 174 0.49 10.79 2.35
CA ALA A 174 -0.39 11.92 2.10
C ALA A 174 -1.65 11.93 2.97
N SER A 175 -2.26 10.75 3.18
CA SER A 175 -3.42 10.60 4.07
C SER A 175 -3.07 11.03 5.49
N ALA A 176 -1.91 10.60 5.99
CA ALA A 176 -1.44 10.98 7.32
C ALA A 176 -1.14 12.48 7.43
N GLN A 177 -0.51 13.08 6.42
CA GLN A 177 -0.27 14.54 6.35
C GLN A 177 -1.57 15.34 6.37
N ALA A 178 -2.55 14.96 5.53
CA ALA A 178 -3.82 15.66 5.43
C ALA A 178 -4.63 15.58 6.73
N ASN A 179 -4.68 14.39 7.36
CA ASN A 179 -5.37 14.23 8.64
C ASN A 179 -4.66 14.97 9.79
N TYR A 180 -3.32 14.93 9.85
CA TYR A 180 -2.56 15.72 10.82
C TYR A 180 -2.88 17.21 10.66
N LYS A 181 -2.82 17.75 9.44
CA LYS A 181 -3.12 19.15 9.15
C LYS A 181 -4.56 19.51 9.52
N ARG A 182 -5.53 18.65 9.20
CA ARG A 182 -6.94 18.85 9.59
C ARG A 182 -7.12 18.95 11.10
N LEU A 183 -6.54 18.02 11.85
CA LEU A 183 -6.73 17.90 13.30
C LEU A 183 -5.86 18.87 14.12
N SER A 184 -4.76 19.36 13.55
CA SER A 184 -3.85 20.31 14.19
C SER A 184 -4.21 21.79 13.93
N ASN A 185 -5.33 22.06 13.28
CA ASN A 185 -5.77 23.39 12.81
C ASN A 185 -4.82 24.01 11.78
N GLY A 186 -4.39 23.21 10.79
CA GLY A 186 -3.60 23.66 9.65
C GLY A 186 -2.09 23.69 9.90
N LYS A 187 -1.60 23.10 11.00
CA LYS A 187 -0.15 23.01 11.22
C LYS A 187 0.48 21.98 10.29
N GLU A 188 1.72 22.25 9.94
CA GLU A 188 2.59 21.33 9.22
C GLU A 188 3.64 20.78 10.20
N SER A 189 4.25 19.66 9.83
CA SER A 189 5.32 19.01 10.58
C SER A 189 6.54 18.88 9.69
N ASP A 190 7.73 18.80 10.28
CA ASP A 190 8.99 18.55 9.56
C ASP A 190 8.99 17.17 8.85
N LEU A 191 8.01 16.31 9.16
CA LEU A 191 7.79 15.02 8.50
C LEU A 191 6.95 15.13 7.22
N PHE A 192 6.57 16.34 6.79
CA PHE A 192 5.85 16.52 5.54
C PHE A 192 6.80 16.32 4.36
N SER A 193 6.35 15.60 3.34
CA SER A 193 7.15 15.36 2.15
C SER A 193 7.15 16.56 1.20
N ASP A 194 8.31 16.89 0.66
CA ASP A 194 8.48 17.81 -0.47
C ASP A 194 8.22 17.12 -1.83
N ASP A 195 7.93 15.81 -1.85
CA ASP A 195 7.59 15.10 -3.07
C ASP A 195 6.30 15.68 -3.68
N PRO A 196 6.33 16.12 -4.95
CA PRO A 196 5.14 16.66 -5.60
C PRO A 196 4.00 15.65 -5.74
N VAL A 197 4.28 14.34 -5.84
CA VAL A 197 3.25 13.29 -5.84
C VAL A 197 2.53 13.25 -4.48
N VAL A 198 3.28 13.23 -3.38
CA VAL A 198 2.71 13.26 -2.01
C VAL A 198 1.95 14.56 -1.76
N SER A 199 2.45 15.68 -2.26
CA SER A 199 1.78 16.98 -2.16
C SER A 199 0.41 16.99 -2.87
N LEU A 200 0.34 16.46 -4.09
CA LEU A 200 -0.90 16.34 -4.84
C LEU A 200 -1.89 15.37 -4.18
N LEU A 201 -1.40 14.23 -3.67
CA LEU A 201 -2.22 13.30 -2.91
C LEU A 201 -2.72 13.91 -1.59
N THR A 202 -1.91 14.74 -0.94
CA THR A 202 -2.31 15.44 0.30
C THR A 202 -3.46 16.39 -0.02
N LYS A 203 -3.34 17.16 -1.11
CA LYS A 203 -4.42 18.00 -1.62
C LYS A 203 -5.66 17.17 -1.99
N ALA A 204 -5.50 16.01 -2.61
CA ALA A 204 -6.64 15.12 -2.93
C ALA A 204 -7.40 14.69 -1.67
N HIS A 205 -6.70 14.39 -0.57
CA HIS A 205 -7.34 14.08 0.71
C HIS A 205 -8.05 15.30 1.32
N GLU A 206 -7.46 16.50 1.24
CA GLU A 206 -8.10 17.74 1.68
C GLU A 206 -9.40 18.01 0.89
N ASP A 207 -9.33 17.93 -0.44
CA ASP A 207 -10.47 18.10 -1.34
C ASP A 207 -11.56 17.03 -1.06
N LEU A 208 -11.15 15.79 -0.75
CA LEU A 208 -12.06 14.70 -0.34
C LEU A 208 -12.81 15.03 0.95
N PHE A 209 -12.12 15.55 1.98
CA PHE A 209 -12.77 15.93 3.24
C PHE A 209 -13.84 17.01 3.02
N ASP A 210 -13.59 17.93 2.09
CA ASP A 210 -14.56 18.96 1.72
C ASP A 210 -15.74 18.38 0.93
N ALA A 211 -15.47 17.50 -0.03
CA ALA A 211 -16.52 16.82 -0.81
C ALA A 211 -17.44 16.00 0.11
N GLN A 212 -16.88 15.27 1.07
CA GLN A 212 -17.61 14.42 2.01
C GLN A 212 -18.59 15.16 2.92
N LYS A 213 -18.45 16.49 3.08
CA LYS A 213 -19.45 17.32 3.80
C LYS A 213 -20.81 17.33 3.10
N THR A 214 -20.82 17.12 1.79
CA THR A 214 -22.04 17.18 0.96
C THR A 214 -22.35 15.86 0.25
N ASN A 215 -21.34 15.03 0.02
CA ASN A 215 -21.45 13.71 -0.57
C ASN A 215 -20.59 12.70 0.23
N PRO A 216 -21.16 12.05 1.25
CA PRO A 216 -20.43 11.09 2.10
C PRO A 216 -19.80 9.92 1.34
N ASP A 217 -20.31 9.59 0.14
CA ASP A 217 -19.81 8.51 -0.71
C ASP A 217 -18.72 8.96 -1.69
N ALA A 218 -18.26 10.22 -1.60
CA ALA A 218 -17.13 10.70 -2.39
C ALA A 218 -15.87 9.86 -2.12
N LYS A 219 -15.10 9.59 -3.18
CA LYS A 219 -13.92 8.73 -3.14
C LYS A 219 -12.67 9.51 -3.52
N LEU A 220 -11.51 9.10 -2.98
CA LEU A 220 -10.22 9.75 -3.23
C LEU A 220 -9.87 9.77 -4.72
N ASP A 221 -10.09 8.65 -5.41
CA ASP A 221 -9.83 8.47 -6.85
C ASP A 221 -10.69 9.38 -7.76
N SER A 222 -11.75 9.98 -7.22
CA SER A 222 -12.58 10.95 -7.95
C SER A 222 -12.08 12.41 -7.82
N MET A 223 -11.03 12.66 -7.03
CA MET A 223 -10.47 13.99 -6.83
C MET A 223 -9.48 14.34 -7.95
N SER A 224 -9.60 15.52 -8.57
CA SER A 224 -8.71 15.92 -9.68
C SER A 224 -7.22 15.95 -9.31
N ALA A 225 -6.91 16.21 -8.03
CA ALA A 225 -5.54 16.17 -7.53
C ALA A 225 -4.99 14.74 -7.46
N TYR A 226 -5.83 13.72 -7.29
CA TYR A 226 -5.44 12.31 -7.35
C TYR A 226 -5.00 11.93 -8.77
N ASP A 227 -5.80 12.27 -9.79
CA ASP A 227 -5.44 12.04 -11.20
C ASP A 227 -4.11 12.71 -11.57
N SER A 228 -3.90 13.93 -11.07
CA SER A 228 -2.65 14.67 -11.28
C SER A 228 -1.46 13.97 -10.61
N ALA A 229 -1.65 13.44 -9.41
CA ALA A 229 -0.62 12.69 -8.70
C ALA A 229 -0.27 11.39 -9.43
N GLN A 230 -1.27 10.64 -9.88
CA GLN A 230 -1.06 9.41 -10.64
C GLN A 230 -0.31 9.69 -11.94
N TYR A 231 -0.72 10.70 -12.71
CA TYR A 231 -0.01 11.10 -13.93
C TYR A 231 1.46 11.47 -13.65
N GLN A 232 1.72 12.19 -12.56
CA GLN A 232 3.08 12.56 -12.18
C GLN A 232 3.91 11.36 -11.74
N TRP A 233 3.35 10.45 -10.94
CA TRP A 233 4.02 9.23 -10.51
C TRP A 233 4.35 8.32 -11.70
N GLU A 234 3.40 8.13 -12.62
CA GLU A 234 3.61 7.37 -13.86
C GLU A 234 4.70 8.01 -14.73
N ARG A 235 4.72 9.34 -14.86
CA ARG A 235 5.77 10.03 -15.61
C ARG A 235 7.16 9.88 -14.98
N ASN A 236 7.24 9.86 -13.66
CA ASN A 236 8.52 9.71 -12.95
C ASN A 236 9.06 8.27 -13.02
N ASN A 237 8.17 7.28 -13.07
CA ASN A 237 8.53 5.87 -13.00
C ASN A 237 8.50 5.13 -14.35
N ASN A 238 7.81 5.68 -15.35
CA ASN A 238 7.95 5.23 -16.72
C ASN A 238 9.14 5.96 -17.34
N THR A 239 10.20 5.22 -17.62
CA THR A 239 11.08 5.57 -18.72
C THR A 239 10.21 5.60 -19.96
N TYR A 240 9.82 6.79 -20.43
CA TYR A 240 9.54 6.93 -21.85
C TYR A 240 10.81 6.41 -22.52
N ASP A 241 10.75 5.19 -23.07
CA ASP A 241 11.77 4.73 -24.00
C ASP A 241 12.08 5.92 -24.88
N ALA A 242 13.32 6.40 -24.80
CA ALA A 242 13.76 7.58 -25.52
C ALA A 242 13.21 7.43 -26.93
N TYR A 243 12.28 8.30 -27.31
CA TYR A 243 11.61 8.23 -28.60
C TYR A 243 12.73 8.25 -29.63
N THR A 244 13.08 7.06 -30.11
CA THR A 244 14.03 6.90 -31.20
C THR A 244 13.19 7.36 -32.36
N SER A 245 13.38 8.63 -32.74
CA SER A 245 12.80 9.16 -33.97
C SER A 245 12.98 8.07 -35.01
N PRO A 246 11.89 7.52 -35.59
CA PRO A 246 12.02 6.62 -36.72
C PRO A 246 12.92 7.37 -37.70
N ASP A 247 14.05 6.74 -38.06
CA ASP A 247 15.03 7.32 -38.96
C ASP A 247 14.29 8.08 -40.07
N ALA A 248 14.63 9.35 -40.22
CA ALA A 248 14.01 10.24 -41.18
C ALA A 248 14.10 9.58 -42.57
N TRP A 249 12.98 9.05 -43.04
CA TRP A 249 12.82 8.36 -44.33
C TRP A 249 12.77 9.34 -45.50
N TRP A 250 13.41 10.49 -45.36
CA TRP A 250 13.62 11.47 -46.42
C TRP A 250 15.11 11.50 -46.77
N LYS A 251 15.52 10.54 -47.59
CA LYS A 251 16.66 10.65 -48.51
C LYS A 251 16.12 10.70 -49.93
#